data_AF-A0A9E6EYA0-F1
#
_entry.id   AF-A0A9E6EYA0-F1
#
_cell.length_a   1.000
_cell.length_b   1.000
_cell.length_c   1.000
_cell.angle_alpha   90.00
_cell.angle_beta   90.00
_cell.angle_gamma   90.00
#
_symmetry.space_group_name_H-M   'P 1'
#
loop_
_entity.id
_entity.type
_entity.pdbx_description
1 polymer ?
#
loop_
_entity_poly.entity_id
_entity_poly.type
_entity_poly.pdbx_seq_one_letter_code
_entity_poly.pdbx_strand_id
1 'polypeptide(L)'
;MKKILKQDSFILGIIVGTIAPLILFGILYYINLFIGSFYNNVRFVQTPTLQLAAIIVNVLLMRQYLVKLKYDKTGRGFLLITFVYILAYFVNDYLIK
;
A
#
# COMPACT_ATOMS: atom_id res chain seq x y z
N MET A 1 -17.75 4.15 -15.65
CA MET A 1 -16.56 3.95 -14.78
C MET A 1 -15.51 2.93 -15.29
N LYS A 2 -15.81 1.96 -16.18
CA LYS A 2 -14.83 0.95 -16.67
C LYS A 2 -13.68 1.45 -17.58
N LYS A 3 -13.67 2.71 -18.04
CA LYS A 3 -12.65 3.23 -18.98
C LYS A 3 -11.40 3.80 -18.29
N ILE A 4 -11.49 4.24 -17.03
CA ILE A 4 -10.38 4.91 -16.34
C ILE A 4 -9.26 3.91 -15.99
N LEU A 5 -9.61 2.68 -15.56
CA LEU A 5 -8.66 1.62 -15.19
C LEU A 5 -7.91 0.96 -16.36
N LYS A 6 -8.19 1.35 -17.61
CA LYS A 6 -7.59 0.78 -18.83
C LYS A 6 -6.71 1.76 -19.60
N GLN A 7 -6.29 2.83 -18.96
CA GLN A 7 -5.36 3.79 -19.55
C GLN A 7 -3.97 3.55 -18.99
N ASP A 8 -3.01 3.29 -19.87
CA ASP A 8 -1.60 3.26 -19.51
C ASP A 8 -1.14 4.70 -19.24
N SER A 9 -1.32 5.13 -17.99
CA SER A 9 -0.96 6.46 -17.56
C SER A 9 -0.20 6.38 -16.23
N PHE A 10 0.87 7.16 -16.17
CA PHE A 10 1.70 7.26 -14.99
C PHE A 10 0.91 7.70 -13.75
N ILE A 11 -0.01 8.66 -13.95
CA ILE A 11 -0.89 9.20 -12.91
C ILE A 11 -1.80 8.11 -12.33
N LEU A 12 -2.32 7.19 -13.16
CA LEU A 12 -3.13 6.08 -12.66
C LEU A 12 -2.34 5.18 -11.74
N GLY A 13 -1.09 4.87 -12.09
CA GLY A 13 -0.18 4.10 -11.25
C GLY A 13 0.05 4.76 -9.90
N ILE A 14 0.23 6.09 -9.88
CA ILE A 14 0.37 6.86 -8.65
C ILE A 14 -0.89 6.79 -7.80
N ILE A 15 -2.05 7.07 -8.38
CA ILE A 15 -3.33 7.11 -7.65
C ILE A 15 -3.64 5.75 -7.05
N VAL A 16 -3.60 4.68 -7.87
CA VAL A 16 -3.92 3.34 -7.39
C VAL A 16 -2.84 2.84 -6.42
N GLY A 17 -1.57 3.12 -6.69
CA GLY A 17 -0.46 2.79 -5.81
C GLY A 17 -0.50 3.54 -4.47
N THR A 18 -1.15 4.68 -4.38
CA THR A 18 -1.32 5.42 -3.12
C THR A 18 -2.55 4.93 -2.37
N ILE A 19 -3.67 4.78 -3.07
CA ILE A 19 -4.95 4.43 -2.45
C ILE A 19 -4.95 2.99 -1.94
N ALA A 20 -4.38 2.04 -2.68
CA ALA A 20 -4.46 0.63 -2.31
C ALA A 20 -3.76 0.29 -0.97
N PRO A 21 -2.51 0.73 -0.70
CA PRO A 21 -1.87 0.51 0.59
C PRO A 21 -2.58 1.25 1.72
N LEU A 22 -3.08 2.46 1.49
CA LEU A 22 -3.81 3.25 2.49
C LEU A 22 -5.09 2.54 2.94
N ILE A 23 -5.88 2.05 1.97
CA ILE A 23 -7.09 1.28 2.25
C ILE A 23 -6.74 0.00 3.03
N LEU A 24 -5.72 -0.73 2.57
CA LEU A 24 -5.35 -1.99 3.22
C LEU A 24 -4.81 -1.77 4.63
N PHE A 25 -3.98 -0.76 4.84
CA PHE A 25 -3.50 -0.37 6.17
C PHE A 25 -4.66 -0.05 7.10
N GLY A 26 -5.64 0.74 6.63
CA GLY A 26 -6.85 1.03 7.39
C GLY A 26 -7.59 -0.25 7.79
N ILE A 27 -7.84 -1.14 6.84
CA ILE A 27 -8.50 -2.44 7.11
C ILE A 27 -7.72 -3.25 8.15
N LEU A 28 -6.41 -3.44 7.96
CA LEU A 28 -5.57 -4.20 8.87
C LEU A 28 -5.51 -3.58 10.27
N TYR A 29 -5.47 -2.25 10.35
CA TYR A 29 -5.47 -1.51 11.61
C TYR A 29 -6.79 -1.68 12.36
N TYR A 30 -7.93 -1.53 11.68
CA TYR A 30 -9.25 -1.75 12.28
C TYR A 30 -9.45 -3.20 12.70
N ILE A 31 -8.99 -4.18 11.92
CA ILE A 31 -9.02 -5.59 12.31
C ILE A 31 -8.20 -5.81 13.59
N ASN A 32 -6.98 -5.26 13.67
CA ASN A 32 -6.13 -5.39 14.85
C ASN A 32 -6.77 -4.75 16.10
N LEU A 33 -7.42 -3.59 15.96
CA LEU A 33 -8.17 -2.96 17.04
C LEU A 33 -9.41 -3.78 17.44
N PHE A 34 -10.16 -4.28 16.46
CA PHE A 34 -11.36 -5.06 16.70
C PHE A 34 -11.03 -6.34 17.46
N ILE A 35 -10.02 -7.10 17.02
CA ILE A 35 -9.55 -8.29 17.74
C ILE A 35 -9.01 -7.90 19.13
N GLY A 36 -8.23 -6.83 19.23
CA GLY A 36 -7.71 -6.33 20.51
C GLY A 36 -8.80 -6.01 21.54
N SER A 37 -9.96 -5.53 21.09
CA SER A 37 -11.08 -5.21 21.98
C SER A 37 -11.63 -6.42 22.73
N PHE A 38 -11.49 -7.63 22.16
CA PHE A 38 -11.87 -8.90 22.82
C PHE A 38 -10.82 -9.41 23.82
N TYR A 39 -9.60 -8.87 23.79
CA TYR A 39 -8.45 -9.32 24.58
C TYR A 39 -7.79 -8.15 25.31
N ASN A 40 -8.54 -7.44 26.16
CA ASN A 40 -8.04 -6.34 27.02
C ASN A 40 -7.31 -5.22 26.27
N ASN A 41 -7.73 -4.90 25.04
CA ASN A 41 -7.10 -3.87 24.18
C ASN A 41 -5.63 -4.15 23.83
N VAL A 42 -5.22 -5.43 23.85
CA VAL A 42 -3.87 -5.82 23.39
C VAL A 42 -3.76 -5.61 21.88
N ARG A 43 -2.65 -5.00 21.45
CA ARG A 43 -2.30 -4.91 20.02
C ARG A 43 -1.49 -6.15 19.64
N PHE A 44 -2.11 -7.07 18.89
CA PHE A 44 -1.48 -8.32 18.46
C PHE A 44 -0.35 -8.08 17.46
N VAL A 45 -0.56 -7.13 16.56
CA VAL A 45 0.43 -6.75 15.55
C VAL A 45 0.88 -5.31 15.79
N GLN A 46 2.19 -5.08 15.76
CA GLN A 46 2.75 -3.74 15.89
C GLN A 46 2.44 -2.89 14.64
N THR A 47 2.23 -1.59 14.83
CA THR A 47 1.91 -0.66 13.75
C THR A 47 2.93 -0.64 12.60
N PRO A 48 4.27 -0.69 12.84
CA PRO A 48 5.26 -0.74 11.76
C PRO A 48 5.10 -2.00 10.89
N THR A 49 4.82 -3.16 11.50
CA THR A 49 4.58 -4.41 10.79
C THR A 49 3.34 -4.32 9.89
N LEU A 50 2.27 -3.65 10.36
CA LEU A 50 1.07 -3.41 9.56
C LEU A 50 1.33 -2.47 8.37
N GLN A 51 2.19 -1.46 8.55
CA GLN A 51 2.60 -0.56 7.47
C GLN A 51 3.38 -1.32 6.38
N LEU A 52 4.35 -2.15 6.77
CA LEU A 52 5.11 -2.97 5.83
C LEU A 52 4.19 -3.96 5.08
N ALA A 53 3.26 -4.61 5.78
CA ALA A 53 2.28 -5.50 5.17
C ALA A 53 1.41 -4.77 4.13
N ALA A 54 1.03 -3.51 4.41
CA ALA A 54 0.26 -2.69 3.47
C ALA A 54 1.05 -2.34 2.21
N ILE A 55 2.34 -2.04 2.34
CA ILE A 55 3.23 -1.72 1.20
C ILE A 55 3.41 -2.91 0.26
N ILE A 56 3.44 -4.14 0.78
CA ILE A 56 3.61 -5.36 -0.05
C ILE A 56 2.51 -5.49 -1.12
N VAL A 57 1.28 -5.03 -0.83
CA VAL A 57 0.19 -5.08 -1.82
C VAL A 57 0.45 -4.21 -3.05
N ASN A 58 1.22 -3.13 -2.94
CA ASN A 58 1.64 -2.37 -4.12
C ASN A 58 2.50 -3.20 -5.06
N VAL A 59 3.40 -4.04 -4.53
CA VAL A 59 4.25 -4.91 -5.35
C VAL A 59 3.39 -5.94 -6.10
N LEU A 60 2.38 -6.50 -5.43
CA LEU A 60 1.44 -7.45 -6.03
C LEU A 60 0.59 -6.80 -7.13
N LEU A 61 0.05 -5.62 -6.88
CA LEU A 61 -0.74 -4.86 -7.86
C LEU A 61 0.11 -4.44 -9.06
N MET A 62 1.31 -3.92 -8.81
CA MET A 62 2.27 -3.57 -9.84
C MET A 62 2.55 -4.75 -10.78
N ARG A 63 2.76 -5.95 -10.24
CA ARG A 63 2.96 -7.17 -11.04
C ARG A 63 1.77 -7.44 -11.96
N GLN A 64 0.53 -7.26 -11.50
CA GLN A 64 -0.65 -7.45 -12.34
C GLN A 64 -0.70 -6.44 -13.48
N TYR A 65 -0.39 -5.16 -13.21
CA TYR A 65 -0.40 -4.10 -14.24
C TYR A 65 0.74 -4.23 -15.25
N LEU A 66 1.94 -4.63 -14.83
CA LEU A 66 3.09 -4.82 -15.73
C LEU A 66 2.97 -6.13 -16.54
N VAL A 67 2.71 -7.26 -15.89
CA VAL A 67 2.80 -8.58 -16.54
C VAL A 67 1.52 -8.90 -17.34
N LYS A 68 0.34 -8.62 -16.78
CA LYS A 68 -0.94 -9.02 -17.40
C LYS A 68 -1.48 -7.95 -18.35
N LEU A 69 -1.36 -6.67 -17.99
CA LEU A 69 -1.91 -5.56 -18.77
C LEU A 69 -0.87 -4.88 -19.68
N LYS A 70 0.43 -5.14 -19.47
CA LYS A 70 1.55 -4.50 -20.21
C LYS A 70 1.49 -2.97 -20.15
N TYR A 71 1.03 -2.42 -19.03
CA TYR A 71 0.94 -0.97 -18.80
C TYR A 71 2.23 -0.46 -18.14
N ASP A 72 3.24 -0.22 -18.97
CA ASP A 72 4.59 0.17 -18.51
C ASP A 72 4.60 1.52 -17.77
N LYS A 73 3.81 2.51 -18.21
CA LYS A 73 3.76 3.82 -17.53
C LYS A 73 3.06 3.70 -16.19
N THR A 74 1.96 2.96 -16.12
CA THR A 74 1.25 2.68 -14.86
C THR A 74 2.16 1.94 -13.88
N GLY A 75 2.89 0.91 -14.35
CA GLY A 75 3.83 0.16 -13.51
C GLY A 75 4.96 1.03 -12.94
N ARG A 76 5.50 1.97 -13.73
CA ARG A 76 6.47 2.97 -13.24
C ARG A 76 5.88 3.88 -12.16
N GLY A 77 4.60 4.26 -12.27
CA GLY A 77 3.91 5.03 -11.24
C GLY A 77 3.79 4.27 -9.91
N PHE A 78 3.46 2.98 -9.96
CA PHE A 78 3.46 2.10 -8.78
C PHE A 78 4.85 1.98 -8.14
N LEU A 79 5.90 1.82 -8.96
CA LEU A 79 7.28 1.75 -8.46
C LEU A 79 7.67 3.03 -7.70
N LEU A 80 7.37 4.21 -8.27
CA LEU A 80 7.66 5.49 -7.62
C LEU A 80 6.97 5.59 -6.26
N ILE A 81 5.67 5.29 -6.19
CA ILE A 81 4.92 5.35 -4.93
C ILE A 81 5.42 4.33 -3.92
N THR A 82 5.79 3.13 -4.36
CA THR A 82 6.38 2.12 -3.46
C THR A 82 7.68 2.62 -2.85
N PHE A 83 8.55 3.27 -3.64
CA PHE A 83 9.76 3.92 -3.13
C PHE A 83 9.44 5.03 -2.13
N VAL A 84 8.47 5.89 -2.42
CA VAL A 84 8.03 6.96 -1.50
C VAL A 84 7.54 6.38 -0.18
N TYR A 85 6.75 5.31 -0.20
CA TYR A 85 6.29 4.66 1.04
C TYR A 85 7.43 4.04 1.84
N ILE A 86 8.40 3.40 1.18
CA ILE A 86 9.57 2.84 1.85
C ILE A 86 10.38 3.95 2.52
N LEU A 87 10.65 5.06 1.81
CA LEU A 87 11.35 6.21 2.39
C LEU A 87 10.57 6.80 3.57
N ALA A 88 9.26 6.99 3.43
CA ALA A 88 8.41 7.48 4.50
C ALA A 88 8.40 6.54 5.72
N TYR A 89 8.45 5.22 5.50
CA TYR A 89 8.57 4.24 6.57
C TYR A 89 9.90 4.40 7.32
N PHE A 90 11.02 4.45 6.60
CA PHE A 90 12.35 4.63 7.21
C PHE A 90 12.44 5.95 7.99
N VAL A 91 11.92 7.04 7.43
CA VAL A 91 11.92 8.34 8.11
C VAL A 91 11.14 8.29 9.42
N ASN A 92 9.95 7.70 9.43
CA ASN A 92 9.12 7.61 10.64
C ASN A 92 9.64 6.62 11.68
N ASP A 93 10.20 5.48 11.26
CA ASP A 93 10.57 4.38 12.17
C ASP A 93 12.03 4.44 12.64
N TYR A 94 12.93 5.08 11.88
CA TYR A 94 14.37 5.12 12.20
C TYR A 94 14.96 6.52 12.43
N LEU A 95 14.39 7.58 11.83
CA LEU A 95 14.97 8.94 11.91
C LEU A 95 14.28 9.84 12.95
N ILE A 96 12.98 9.63 13.19
CA ILE A 96 12.17 10.51 14.06
C ILE A 96 11.86 9.84 15.41
N LYS A 97 12.08 8.53 15.54
CA LYS A 97 12.04 7.80 16.82
C LYS A 97 13.35 7.96 17.58
#